data_AF-A0A495ZBP6-F1
#
_entry.id   AF-A0A495ZBP6-F1
#
_cell.length_a   1.000
_cell.length_b   1.000
_cell.length_c   1.000
_cell.angle_alpha   90.00
_cell.angle_beta   90.00
_cell.angle_gamma   90.00
#
_symmetry.space_group_name_H-M   'P 1'
#
loop_
_entity.id
_entity.type
_entity.pdbx_description
1 polymer ?
#
loop_
_entity_poly.entity_id
_entity_poly.type
_entity_poly.pdbx_seq_one_letter_code
_entity_poly.pdbx_strand_id
1 'polypeptide(L)'
;MVYFIQAGANGPIKIGPSTVPQIHLDHLQQGNHKALKIVAEIPGEQNLEKKVRDDFKAFERGHKWFDATDEVLNYIEKVQLVEYDAIDGVPVAVLWRDQDLQISGFN
;
A
#
# COMPACT_ATOMS: atom_id res chain seq x y z
N MET A 1 -8.37 -5.83 3.69
CA MET A 1 -7.24 -5.51 2.80
C MET A 1 -7.14 -4.01 2.67
N VAL A 2 -5.95 -3.49 2.40
CA VAL A 2 -5.74 -2.08 2.04
C VAL A 2 -5.45 -2.04 0.53
N TYR A 3 -6.20 -1.24 -0.21
CA TYR A 3 -6.04 -1.10 -1.65
C TYR A 3 -5.33 0.21 -2.01
N PHE A 4 -4.71 0.21 -3.17
CA PHE A 4 -4.10 1.37 -3.81
C PHE A 4 -4.69 1.52 -5.21
N ILE A 5 -5.41 2.62 -5.46
CA ILE A 5 -6.04 2.89 -6.77
C ILE A 5 -5.40 4.13 -7.39
N GLN A 6 -4.81 4.00 -8.58
CA GLN A 6 -4.20 5.12 -9.30
C GLN A 6 -5.14 5.69 -10.37
N ALA A 7 -5.17 7.01 -10.52
CA ALA A 7 -5.95 7.71 -11.55
C ALA A 7 -5.13 8.07 -12.79
N GLY A 8 -5.25 7.29 -13.87
CA GLY A 8 -4.40 7.39 -15.05
C GLY A 8 -2.97 6.90 -14.78
N ALA A 9 -2.10 6.94 -15.79
CA ALA A 9 -0.76 6.35 -15.71
C ALA A 9 0.15 6.99 -14.63
N ASN A 10 0.03 8.31 -14.43
CA ASN A 10 0.90 9.09 -13.52
C ASN A 10 0.10 9.95 -12.52
N GLY A 11 -1.20 9.68 -12.37
CA GLY A 11 -2.03 10.50 -11.50
C GLY A 11 -2.03 10.04 -10.04
N PRO A 12 -2.79 10.73 -9.18
CA PRO A 12 -2.77 10.48 -7.75
C PRO A 12 -3.28 9.09 -7.39
N ILE A 13 -2.86 8.62 -6.21
CA ILE A 13 -3.19 7.31 -5.67
C ILE A 13 -4.17 7.48 -4.51
N LYS A 14 -5.26 6.71 -4.54
CA LYS A 14 -6.19 6.59 -3.43
C LYS A 14 -5.83 5.38 -2.58
N ILE A 15 -5.85 5.56 -1.27
CA ILE A 15 -5.62 4.49 -0.30
C ILE A 15 -6.86 4.32 0.56
N GLY A 16 -7.28 3.07 0.74
CA GLY A 16 -8.42 2.78 1.61
C GLY A 16 -8.54 1.30 1.96
N PRO A 17 -9.34 0.99 3.01
CA PRO A 17 -9.62 -0.39 3.36
C PRO A 17 -10.80 -0.91 2.55
N SER A 18 -10.76 -2.20 2.18
CA SER A 18 -11.94 -2.92 1.69
C SER A 18 -11.77 -4.44 1.83
N THR A 19 -12.88 -5.15 1.81
CA THR A 19 -12.95 -6.59 1.57
C THR A 19 -13.09 -6.92 0.08
N VAL A 20 -13.55 -5.96 -0.73
CA VAL A 20 -13.74 -6.10 -2.18
C VAL A 20 -13.32 -4.79 -2.88
N PRO A 21 -12.01 -4.55 -3.08
CA PRO A 21 -11.49 -3.30 -3.67
C PRO A 21 -12.11 -2.92 -5.02
N GLN A 22 -12.49 -3.92 -5.84
CA GLN A 22 -13.12 -3.71 -7.14
C GLN A 22 -14.41 -2.88 -7.05
N ILE A 23 -15.25 -3.10 -6.03
CA ILE A 23 -16.50 -2.34 -5.84
C ILE A 23 -16.19 -0.85 -5.63
N HIS A 24 -15.12 -0.54 -4.89
CA HIS A 24 -14.70 0.84 -4.68
C HIS A 24 -14.11 1.45 -5.94
N LEU A 25 -13.35 0.69 -6.73
CA LEU A 25 -12.86 1.13 -8.04
C LEU A 25 -14.03 1.57 -8.93
N ASP A 26 -15.04 0.71 -9.08
CA ASP A 26 -16.19 0.95 -9.94
C ASP A 26 -16.98 2.18 -9.48
N HIS A 27 -17.18 2.33 -8.16
CA HIS A 27 -17.85 3.49 -7.60
C HIS A 27 -17.05 4.79 -7.81
N LEU A 28 -15.74 4.77 -7.58
CA LEU A 28 -14.89 5.94 -7.78
C LEU A 28 -14.77 6.32 -9.26
N GLN A 29 -14.79 5.35 -10.16
CA GLN A 29 -14.71 5.57 -11.59
C GLN A 29 -15.88 6.40 -12.11
N GLN A 30 -17.08 6.25 -11.53
CA GLN A 30 -18.26 7.05 -11.90
C GLN A 30 -18.03 8.56 -11.70
N GLY A 31 -17.23 8.94 -10.70
CA GLY A 31 -16.89 10.32 -10.39
C GLY A 31 -15.53 10.78 -10.92
N ASN A 32 -14.80 9.94 -11.65
CA ASN A 32 -13.46 10.25 -12.15
C ASN A 32 -13.39 10.10 -13.66
N HIS A 33 -13.01 11.17 -14.36
CA HIS A 33 -12.86 11.15 -15.82
C HIS A 33 -11.62 10.39 -16.29
N LYS A 34 -10.64 10.16 -15.39
CA LYS A 34 -9.46 9.34 -15.69
C LYS A 34 -9.77 7.88 -15.40
N ALA A 35 -9.19 6.99 -16.22
CA ALA A 35 -9.24 5.55 -15.96
C ALA A 35 -8.56 5.26 -14.62
N LEU A 36 -9.26 4.56 -13.74
CA LEU A 36 -8.75 4.12 -12.46
C LEU A 36 -8.24 2.69 -12.57
N LYS A 37 -7.13 2.40 -11.86
CA LYS A 37 -6.57 1.04 -11.80
C LYS A 37 -6.17 0.71 -10.37
N ILE A 38 -6.51 -0.49 -9.90
CA ILE A 38 -5.91 -1.05 -8.69
C ILE A 38 -4.44 -1.37 -9.01
N VAL A 39 -3.52 -0.70 -8.33
CA VAL A 39 -2.07 -0.88 -8.52
C VAL A 39 -1.45 -1.75 -7.44
N ALA A 40 -2.08 -1.91 -6.27
CA ALA A 40 -1.70 -2.91 -5.28
C ALA A 40 -2.85 -3.20 -4.31
N GLU A 41 -2.76 -4.36 -3.67
CA GLU A 41 -3.65 -4.81 -2.61
C GLU A 41 -2.82 -5.56 -1.57
N ILE A 42 -3.01 -5.21 -0.31
CA ILE A 42 -2.18 -5.75 0.77
C ILE A 42 -3.09 -6.29 1.88
N PRO A 43 -2.84 -7.50 2.41
CA PRO A 43 -3.55 -8.00 3.56
C PRO A 43 -3.37 -7.04 4.73
N GLY A 44 -4.46 -6.71 5.41
CA GLY A 44 -4.42 -5.75 6.50
C GLY A 44 -5.77 -5.20 6.90
N GLU A 45 -5.82 -4.77 8.15
CA GLU A 45 -6.98 -4.15 8.80
C GLU A 45 -6.84 -2.62 8.85
N GLN A 46 -7.80 -1.97 9.51
CA GLN A 46 -7.88 -0.52 9.61
C GLN A 46 -6.62 0.12 10.21
N ASN A 47 -5.93 -0.56 11.13
CA ASN A 47 -4.68 -0.07 11.70
C ASN A 47 -3.55 0.04 10.67
N LEU A 48 -3.46 -0.91 9.74
CA LEU A 48 -2.48 -0.87 8.66
C LEU A 48 -2.79 0.27 7.70
N GLU A 49 -4.07 0.45 7.33
CA GLU A 49 -4.49 1.59 6.48
C GLU A 49 -4.11 2.92 7.10
N LYS A 50 -4.33 3.08 8.41
CA LYS A 50 -3.97 4.29 9.13
C LYS A 50 -2.46 4.51 9.10
N LYS A 51 -1.66 3.48 9.39
CA LYS A 51 -0.20 3.57 9.33
C LYS A 51 0.28 4.01 7.95
N VAL A 52 -0.17 3.33 6.89
CA VAL A 52 0.20 3.68 5.50
C VAL A 52 -0.18 5.13 5.16
N ARG A 53 -1.35 5.59 5.57
CA ARG A 53 -1.76 6.99 5.36
C ARG A 53 -0.93 7.99 6.15
N ASP A 54 -0.51 7.63 7.36
CA ASP A 54 0.35 8.48 8.19
C ASP A 54 1.75 8.57 7.58
N ASP A 55 2.30 7.44 7.09
CA ASP A 55 3.58 7.39 6.38
C ASP A 55 3.58 8.30 5.13
N PHE A 56 2.44 8.39 4.43
CA PHE A 56 2.29 9.26 3.25
C PHE A 56 1.65 10.62 3.52
N LYS A 57 1.53 11.03 4.79
CA LYS A 57 0.81 12.25 5.14
C LYS A 57 1.34 13.49 4.43
N ALA A 58 2.66 13.54 4.18
CA ALA A 58 3.31 14.64 3.46
C ALA A 58 2.87 14.78 1.99
N PHE A 59 2.34 13.71 1.39
CA PHE A 59 1.91 13.65 -0.01
C PHE A 59 0.38 13.72 -0.16
N GLU A 60 -0.36 13.93 0.93
CA GLU A 60 -1.82 13.92 0.91
C GLU A 60 -2.40 15.17 0.22
N ARG A 61 -3.18 14.94 -0.83
CA ARG A 61 -3.99 15.97 -1.53
C ARG A 61 -5.35 16.21 -0.87
N GLY A 62 -5.78 15.27 -0.02
CA GLY A 62 -7.08 15.27 0.66
C GLY A 62 -7.96 14.10 0.25
N HIS A 63 -8.96 13.78 1.09
CA HIS A 63 -9.87 12.64 0.89
C HIS A 63 -9.16 11.30 0.64
N LYS A 64 -7.99 11.12 1.27
CA LYS A 64 -7.12 9.94 1.12
C LYS A 64 -6.56 9.74 -0.30
N TRP A 65 -6.44 10.82 -1.06
CA TRP A 65 -5.66 10.85 -2.30
C TRP A 65 -4.27 11.40 -2.03
N PHE A 66 -3.28 10.80 -2.67
CA PHE A 66 -1.86 11.09 -2.49
C PHE A 66 -1.20 11.35 -3.84
N ASP A 67 -0.19 12.22 -3.87
CA ASP A 67 0.67 12.37 -5.03
C ASP A 67 1.39 11.06 -5.36
N ALA A 68 1.47 10.70 -6.64
CA ALA A 68 2.24 9.56 -7.11
C ALA A 68 3.72 9.94 -7.25
N THR A 69 4.34 10.28 -6.11
CA THR A 69 5.78 10.55 -6.04
C THR A 69 6.58 9.25 -6.12
N ASP A 70 7.87 9.34 -6.43
CA ASP A 70 8.76 8.18 -6.45
C ASP A 70 8.75 7.43 -5.11
N GLU A 71 8.62 8.14 -3.98
CA GLU A 71 8.52 7.53 -2.66
C GLU A 71 7.27 6.65 -2.49
N VAL A 72 6.10 7.17 -2.89
CA VAL A 72 4.83 6.44 -2.82
C VAL A 72 4.83 5.25 -3.78
N LEU A 73 5.35 5.44 -5.00
CA LEU A 73 5.42 4.38 -6.02
C LEU A 73 6.38 3.26 -5.60
N ASN A 74 7.57 3.62 -5.09
CA ASN A 74 8.55 2.65 -4.60
C ASN A 74 8.01 1.84 -3.42
N TYR A 75 7.24 2.46 -2.52
CA TYR A 75 6.58 1.73 -1.45
C TYR A 75 5.60 0.71 -2.01
N ILE A 76 4.73 1.11 -2.93
CA ILE A 76 3.72 0.23 -3.54
C ILE A 76 4.38 -0.96 -4.23
N GLU A 77 5.44 -0.71 -5.01
CA GLU A 77 6.21 -1.76 -5.68
C GLU A 77 6.79 -2.77 -4.66
N LYS A 78 7.39 -2.28 -3.57
CA LYS A 78 7.93 -3.13 -2.51
C LYS A 78 6.87 -3.99 -1.83
N VAL A 79 5.63 -3.50 -1.69
CA VAL A 79 4.56 -4.32 -1.10
C VAL A 79 3.93 -5.30 -2.10
N GLN A 80 4.08 -5.10 -3.41
CA GLN A 80 3.74 -6.15 -4.38
C GLN A 80 4.71 -7.33 -4.34
N LEU A 81 5.96 -7.08 -3.95
CA LEU A 81 6.98 -8.09 -3.70
C LEU A 81 6.83 -8.69 -2.30
N VAL A 82 5.68 -9.30 -2.01
CA VAL A 82 5.50 -9.99 -0.72
C VAL A 82 6.35 -11.25 -0.71
N GLU A 83 7.47 -11.18 0.01
CA GLU A 83 8.13 -12.38 0.51
C GLU A 83 7.24 -13.02 1.58
N TYR A 84 7.11 -14.34 1.53
CA TYR A 84 6.49 -15.11 2.60
C TYR A 84 7.58 -15.71 3.48
N ASP A 85 7.44 -15.56 4.79
CA ASP A 85 8.28 -16.23 5.80
C ASP A 85 7.43 -17.22 6.60
N ALA A 86 8.07 -18.07 7.40
CA ALA A 86 7.40 -18.99 8.30
C ALA A 86 7.77 -18.67 9.76
N ILE A 87 6.78 -18.20 10.53
CA ILE A 87 6.91 -18.06 11.99
C ILE A 87 6.20 -19.25 12.63
N ASP A 88 6.94 -20.11 13.32
CA ASP A 88 6.43 -21.35 13.93
C ASP A 88 5.64 -22.24 12.95
N GLY A 89 6.08 -22.28 11.69
CA GLY A 89 5.44 -23.05 10.62
C GLY A 89 4.18 -22.40 10.03
N VAL A 90 3.81 -21.20 10.48
CA VAL A 90 2.70 -20.42 9.91
C VAL A 90 3.24 -19.47 8.84
N PRO A 91 2.74 -19.52 7.60
CA PRO A 91 3.16 -18.59 6.56
C PRO A 91 2.68 -17.18 6.90
N VAL A 92 3.61 -16.22 6.90
CA VAL A 92 3.36 -14.80 7.15
C VAL A 92 3.88 -13.96 5.99
N ALA A 93 3.13 -12.91 5.63
CA ALA A 93 3.59 -11.92 4.66
C ALA A 93 4.62 -10.99 5.31
N VAL A 94 5.81 -10.86 4.73
CA VAL A 94 6.84 -9.91 5.20
C VAL A 94 6.51 -8.54 4.62
N LEU A 95 5.87 -7.70 5.44
CA LEU A 95 5.48 -6.34 5.02
C LEU A 95 6.64 -5.32 5.11
N TRP A 96 7.62 -5.57 5.99
CA TRP A 96 8.88 -4.82 6.08
C TRP A 96 9.92 -5.65 6.83
N ARG A 97 11.23 -5.41 6.57
CA ARG A 97 12.35 -5.89 7.39
C ARG A 97 13.15 -4.68 7.86
N ASP A 98 13.48 -4.61 9.14
CA ASP A 98 14.49 -3.67 9.64
C ASP A 98 15.87 -4.23 9.29
N GLN A 99 16.67 -3.50 8.49
CA GLN A 99 18.02 -3.96 8.10
C GLN A 99 19.10 -3.62 9.14
N ASP A 100 18.74 -2.97 10.26
CA ASP A 100 19.68 -2.46 11.27
C ASP A 100 19.85 -3.36 12.49
N LEU A 101 20.04 -4.67 12.29
CA LEU A 101 20.66 -5.53 13.29
C LEU A 101 21.88 -6.22 12.70
N GLN A 102 22.97 -5.46 12.57
CA GLN A 102 24.30 -6.06 12.68
C GLN A 102 24.43 -6.63 14.09
N ILE A 103 24.05 -7.90 14.28
CA ILE A 103 24.47 -8.64 15.46
C ILE A 103 25.98 -8.81 15.32
N SER A 104 26.70 -7.95 16.03
CA SER A 104 28.14 -8.03 16.22
C SER A 104 28.47 -9.45 16.66
N GLY A 105 29.44 -10.07 15.98
CA GLY A 105 29.78 -11.46 16.13
C GLY A 105 29.98 -11.90 17.58
N PHE A 106 29.54 -13.12 17.87
CA PHE A 106 30.02 -13.87 19.00
C PHE A 106 31.51 -14.18 18.77
N ASN A 107 32.37 -13.64 19.63
CA ASN A 107 33.73 -14.11 19.87
C ASN A 107 33.70 -15.53 20.45
#